data_AF-A0A827KPZ1-F1
#
_entry.id   AF-A0A827KPZ1-F1
#
_cell.length_a   1.000
_cell.length_b   1.000
_cell.length_c   1.000
_cell.angle_alpha   90.00
_cell.angle_beta   90.00
_cell.angle_gamma   90.00
#
_symmetry.space_group_name_H-M   'P 1'
#
loop_
_entity.id
_entity.type
_entity.pdbx_description
1 polymer ?
#
loop_
_entity_poly.entity_id
_entity_poly.type
_entity_poly.pdbx_seq_one_letter_code
_entity_poly.pdbx_strand_id
1 'polypeptide(L)'
;MATRLHYNLFRYYDPESGRFTQPDPIGLAGGINLYQYAPNPMGWIDPLGLSGEKVNVYKDAPYHGTTDNSVKSRAPINGQGALDNSVQVKPTSPRRVGVDVANNEIVVLDKTRSLSDSMDEYHGHVREWDALDNKQQSALMKAGKTTRKGRICGE
;
A
#
# COMPACT_ATOMS: atom_id res chain seq x y z
N MET A 1 -14.12 -20.52 -33.19
CA MET A 1 -14.78 -19.45 -32.43
C MET A 1 -13.74 -18.85 -31.51
N ALA A 2 -13.47 -17.55 -31.62
CA ALA A 2 -12.52 -16.88 -30.72
C ALA A 2 -13.29 -16.40 -29.49
N THR A 3 -12.92 -16.88 -28.29
CA THR A 3 -13.47 -16.36 -27.03
C THR A 3 -12.98 -14.93 -26.87
N ARG A 4 -13.91 -13.97 -26.82
CA ARG A 4 -13.59 -12.54 -26.78
C ARG A 4 -13.29 -12.11 -25.34
N LEU A 5 -12.14 -12.55 -24.83
CA LEU A 5 -11.67 -12.19 -23.48
C LEU A 5 -11.05 -10.79 -23.48
N HIS A 6 -11.23 -10.07 -22.39
CA HIS A 6 -10.55 -8.80 -22.13
C HIS A 6 -9.38 -9.04 -21.18
N TYR A 7 -8.25 -8.37 -21.40
CA TYR A 7 -7.09 -8.50 -20.54
C TYR A 7 -7.03 -7.33 -19.55
N ASN A 8 -7.19 -7.64 -18.27
CA ASN A 8 -7.08 -6.69 -17.16
C ASN A 8 -5.84 -7.04 -16.35
N LEU A 9 -4.68 -6.55 -16.85
CA LEU A 9 -3.33 -6.62 -16.27
C LEU A 9 -2.93 -7.96 -15.63
N PHE A 10 -3.49 -8.36 -14.50
CA PHE A 10 -3.22 -9.66 -13.88
C PHE A 10 -4.15 -10.79 -14.31
N ARG A 11 -5.33 -10.50 -14.88
CA ARG A 11 -6.36 -11.51 -15.18
C ARG A 11 -7.06 -11.29 -16.52
N TYR A 12 -7.51 -12.39 -17.14
CA TYR A 12 -8.44 -12.33 -18.27
C TYR A 12 -9.88 -12.28 -17.77
N TYR A 13 -10.62 -11.28 -18.22
CA TYR A 13 -12.05 -11.09 -17.97
C TYR A 13 -12.86 -11.66 -19.13
N ASP A 14 -13.85 -12.48 -18.81
CA ASP A 14 -14.85 -12.97 -19.76
C ASP A 14 -16.11 -12.10 -19.65
N PRO A 15 -16.41 -11.26 -20.67
CA PRO A 15 -17.58 -10.40 -20.67
C PRO A 15 -18.90 -11.17 -20.79
N GLU A 16 -18.90 -12.40 -21.30
CA GLU A 16 -20.14 -13.20 -21.41
C GLU A 16 -20.59 -13.72 -20.04
N SER A 17 -19.65 -14.15 -19.20
CA SER A 17 -19.93 -14.63 -17.84
C SER A 17 -19.84 -13.54 -16.76
N GLY A 18 -19.27 -12.38 -17.08
CA GLY A 18 -19.12 -11.26 -16.14
C GLY A 18 -18.09 -11.50 -15.04
N ARG A 19 -17.07 -12.33 -15.30
CA ARG A 19 -16.11 -12.82 -14.29
C ARG A 19 -14.70 -12.92 -14.85
N PHE A 20 -13.72 -13.02 -13.97
CA PHE A 20 -12.37 -13.42 -14.37
C PHE A 20 -12.31 -14.91 -14.66
N THR A 21 -11.50 -15.31 -15.63
CA THR A 21 -11.28 -16.72 -16.01
C THR A 21 -10.22 -17.39 -15.14
N GLN A 22 -9.52 -16.62 -14.32
CA GLN A 22 -8.44 -17.04 -13.44
C GLN A 22 -8.76 -16.61 -12.00
N PRO A 23 -8.41 -17.42 -10.99
CA PRO A 23 -8.55 -17.01 -9.60
C PRO A 23 -7.66 -15.81 -9.30
N ASP A 24 -8.08 -14.97 -8.36
CA ASP A 24 -7.33 -13.80 -7.91
C ASP A 24 -5.93 -14.20 -7.43
N PRO A 25 -4.84 -13.67 -8.02
CA PRO A 25 -3.47 -14.02 -7.62
C PRO A 25 -3.15 -13.64 -6.17
N ILE A 26 -3.87 -12.68 -5.56
CA ILE A 26 -3.71 -12.35 -4.13
C ILE A 26 -4.62 -13.20 -3.22
N GLY A 27 -5.33 -14.18 -3.78
CA GLY A 27 -6.15 -15.13 -3.04
C GLY A 27 -7.31 -14.46 -2.31
N LEU A 28 -7.62 -14.94 -1.10
CA LEU A 28 -8.74 -14.43 -0.30
C LEU A 28 -8.58 -12.96 0.14
N ALA A 29 -7.38 -12.38 -0.02
CA ALA A 29 -7.17 -10.94 0.18
C ALA A 29 -7.93 -10.10 -0.87
N GLY A 30 -8.14 -10.67 -2.07
CA GLY A 30 -8.95 -10.10 -3.15
C GLY A 30 -10.46 -10.34 -3.00
N GLY A 31 -10.89 -10.77 -1.82
CA GLY A 31 -12.27 -11.10 -1.51
C GLY A 31 -12.60 -12.59 -1.56
N ILE A 32 -13.79 -12.92 -1.07
CA ILE A 32 -14.24 -14.32 -0.88
C ILE A 32 -14.46 -15.02 -2.22
N ASN A 33 -14.81 -14.26 -3.27
CA ASN A 33 -15.02 -14.78 -4.61
C ASN A 33 -13.81 -14.49 -5.50
N LEU A 34 -12.93 -15.47 -5.65
CA LEU A 34 -11.67 -15.35 -6.39
C LEU A 34 -11.83 -15.05 -7.89
N TYR A 35 -13.03 -15.19 -8.44
CA TYR A 35 -13.32 -14.93 -9.87
C TYR A 35 -14.13 -13.65 -10.08
N GLN A 36 -14.35 -12.85 -9.04
CA GLN A 36 -15.17 -11.66 -9.09
C GLN A 36 -14.49 -10.55 -9.89
N TYR A 37 -15.22 -9.98 -10.86
CA TYR A 37 -14.76 -8.81 -11.60
C TYR A 37 -14.79 -7.54 -10.76
N ALA A 38 -15.94 -7.20 -10.19
CA ALA A 38 -16.08 -6.08 -9.27
C ALA A 38 -17.22 -6.34 -8.27
N PRO A 39 -17.21 -5.71 -7.09
CA PRO A 39 -18.32 -5.78 -6.14
C PRO A 39 -19.65 -5.31 -6.72
N ASN A 40 -19.62 -4.27 -7.57
CA ASN A 40 -20.79 -3.76 -8.28
C ASN A 40 -20.41 -3.25 -9.69
N PRO A 41 -20.57 -4.05 -10.75
CA PRO A 41 -20.12 -3.71 -12.10
C PRO A 41 -20.85 -2.52 -12.75
N MET A 42 -21.95 -2.03 -12.18
CA MET A 42 -22.67 -0.84 -12.69
C MET A 42 -21.98 0.49 -12.30
N GLY A 43 -21.12 0.48 -11.28
CA GLY A 43 -20.40 1.67 -10.83
C GLY A 43 -18.90 1.44 -10.55
N TRP A 44 -18.42 0.20 -10.72
CA TRP A 44 -17.07 -0.21 -10.38
C TRP A 44 -16.40 -0.85 -11.59
N ILE A 45 -15.15 -0.48 -11.80
CA ILE A 45 -14.24 -1.08 -12.77
C ILE A 45 -13.08 -1.64 -11.94
N ASP A 46 -12.58 -2.83 -12.25
CA ASP A 46 -11.35 -3.41 -11.68
C ASP A 46 -10.24 -3.35 -12.74
N PRO A 47 -9.49 -2.23 -12.85
CA PRO A 47 -8.52 -2.03 -13.92
C PRO A 47 -7.30 -2.94 -13.79
N LEU A 48 -6.99 -3.36 -12.56
CA LEU A 48 -5.82 -4.18 -12.26
C LEU A 48 -6.16 -5.67 -12.30
N GLY A 49 -7.41 -6.04 -12.06
CA GLY A 49 -7.76 -7.43 -11.82
C GLY A 49 -7.35 -7.87 -10.43
N LEU A 50 -7.54 -7.02 -9.41
CA LEU A 50 -7.28 -7.31 -7.99
C LEU A 50 -8.46 -6.76 -7.18
N SER A 51 -9.51 -7.56 -7.01
CA SER A 51 -10.75 -7.04 -6.47
C SER A 51 -10.61 -6.72 -4.98
N GLY A 52 -10.78 -5.46 -4.57
CA GLY A 52 -11.06 -5.12 -3.16
C GLY A 52 -9.93 -4.54 -2.30
N GLU A 53 -8.74 -4.29 -2.84
CA GLU A 53 -7.72 -3.54 -2.09
C GLU A 53 -7.85 -2.02 -2.32
N LYS A 54 -7.76 -1.23 -1.24
CA LYS A 54 -7.70 0.23 -1.36
C LYS A 54 -6.35 0.63 -1.95
N VAL A 55 -6.38 1.43 -3.00
CA VAL A 55 -5.18 2.05 -3.58
C VAL A 55 -4.70 3.13 -2.63
N ASN A 56 -3.50 2.97 -2.07
CA ASN A 56 -2.86 3.98 -1.23
C ASN A 56 -1.90 4.80 -2.07
N VAL A 57 -2.11 6.12 -2.12
CA VAL A 57 -1.24 7.04 -2.87
C VAL A 57 -0.55 7.99 -1.94
N TYR A 58 0.76 8.14 -2.15
CA TYR A 58 1.60 9.05 -1.41
C TYR A 58 1.62 10.44 -2.08
N LYS A 59 1.55 11.49 -1.26
CA LYS A 59 1.87 12.87 -1.67
C LYS A 59 2.69 13.55 -0.60
N ASP A 60 3.64 14.37 -1.07
CA ASP A 60 4.41 15.22 -0.17
C ASP A 60 3.50 16.22 0.54
N ALA A 61 3.74 16.36 1.84
CA ALA A 61 3.07 17.39 2.61
C ALA A 61 3.89 18.69 2.55
N PRO A 62 3.26 19.87 2.37
CA PRO A 62 3.97 21.15 2.23
C PRO A 62 4.86 21.51 3.43
N TYR A 63 4.64 20.87 4.57
CA TYR A 63 5.38 21.12 5.80
C TYR A 63 6.59 20.19 6.00
N HIS A 64 6.79 19.17 5.16
CA HIS A 64 8.02 18.37 5.14
C HIS A 64 8.93 18.88 4.03
N GLY A 65 10.09 19.40 4.41
CA GLY A 65 11.14 19.80 3.46
C GLY A 65 12.02 18.62 3.06
N THR A 66 12.99 18.86 2.18
CA THR A 66 13.98 17.86 1.77
C THR A 66 15.06 17.57 2.83
N THR A 67 15.16 18.43 3.84
CA THR A 67 16.14 18.32 4.94
C THR A 67 15.45 18.38 6.29
N ASP A 68 16.02 17.71 7.29
CA ASP A 68 15.54 17.79 8.66
C ASP A 68 15.75 19.19 9.22
N ASN A 69 14.89 19.59 10.15
CA ASN A 69 15.11 20.75 11.01
C ASN A 69 14.73 20.41 12.46
N SER A 70 14.97 21.35 13.37
CA SER A 70 14.72 21.15 14.81
C SER A 70 13.27 20.82 15.16
N VAL A 71 12.32 21.12 14.27
CA VAL A 71 10.88 20.97 14.50
C VAL A 71 10.28 19.82 13.68
N LYS A 72 10.85 19.52 12.50
CA LYS A 72 10.23 18.63 11.51
C LYS A 72 11.27 17.75 10.84
N SER A 73 10.93 16.48 10.74
CA SER A 73 11.67 15.53 9.92
C SER A 73 11.41 15.78 8.44
N ARG A 74 12.38 15.42 7.59
CA ARG A 74 12.32 15.56 6.13
C ARG A 74 11.32 14.60 5.48
N ALA A 75 10.91 14.94 4.27
CA ALA A 75 10.18 14.05 3.39
C ALA A 75 11.06 12.86 2.95
N PRO A 76 10.47 11.67 2.73
CA PRO A 76 11.15 10.52 2.15
C PRO A 76 11.57 10.77 0.70
N ILE A 77 12.66 10.13 0.28
CA ILE A 77 13.14 10.20 -1.12
C ILE A 77 12.17 9.46 -2.05
N ASN A 78 11.65 8.30 -1.63
CA ASN A 78 10.63 7.54 -2.36
C ASN A 78 9.44 7.22 -1.46
N GLY A 79 8.60 8.22 -1.21
CA GLY A 79 7.43 8.08 -0.33
C GLY A 79 6.40 7.05 -0.80
N GLN A 80 6.17 6.92 -2.12
CA GLN A 80 5.29 5.88 -2.65
C GLN A 80 5.88 4.49 -2.45
N GLY A 81 7.17 4.29 -2.73
CA GLY A 81 7.84 3.00 -2.49
C GLY A 81 7.81 2.61 -1.01
N ALA A 82 8.03 3.56 -0.10
CA ALA A 82 7.89 3.31 1.33
C ALA A 82 6.45 2.97 1.74
N LEU A 83 5.44 3.59 1.10
CA LEU A 83 4.02 3.32 1.33
C LEU A 83 3.62 1.93 0.82
N ASP A 84 4.08 1.54 -0.37
CA ASP A 84 3.86 0.21 -0.94
C ASP A 84 4.52 -0.86 -0.06
N ASN A 85 5.71 -0.55 0.47
CA ASN A 85 6.47 -1.41 1.38
C ASN A 85 6.15 -1.15 2.88
N SER A 86 4.91 -0.77 3.21
CA SER A 86 4.51 -0.42 4.59
C SER A 86 3.55 -1.41 5.25
N VAL A 87 3.52 -1.38 6.58
CA VAL A 87 2.53 -2.11 7.40
C VAL A 87 1.72 -1.16 8.27
N GLN A 88 0.45 -1.49 8.48
CA GLN A 88 -0.40 -0.76 9.41
C GLN A 88 0.08 -1.01 10.85
N VAL A 89 0.24 0.06 11.63
CA VAL A 89 0.80 -0.04 12.99
C VAL A 89 -0.17 -0.76 13.95
N LYS A 90 -1.48 -0.52 13.78
CA LYS A 90 -2.55 -1.18 14.56
C LYS A 90 -3.89 -1.14 13.80
N PRO A 91 -4.82 -2.10 14.03
CA PRO A 91 -6.08 -2.16 13.29
C PRO A 91 -6.98 -0.92 13.43
N THR A 92 -6.90 -0.23 14.57
CA THR A 92 -7.75 0.92 14.90
C THR A 92 -7.23 2.26 14.39
N SER A 93 -6.12 2.29 13.65
CA SER A 93 -5.54 3.52 13.12
C SER A 93 -5.04 3.33 11.70
N PRO A 94 -5.32 4.26 10.76
CA PRO A 94 -4.84 4.14 9.40
C PRO A 94 -3.33 4.37 9.28
N ARG A 95 -2.64 4.76 10.37
CA ARG A 95 -1.20 5.01 10.39
C ARG A 95 -0.42 3.75 10.00
N ARG A 96 0.55 3.95 9.12
CA ARG A 96 1.45 2.92 8.62
C ARG A 96 2.89 3.30 8.94
N VAL A 97 3.76 2.30 8.92
CA VAL A 97 5.21 2.48 8.94
C VAL A 97 5.79 1.59 7.85
N GLY A 98 6.65 2.15 7.01
CA GLY A 98 7.23 1.46 5.86
C GLY A 98 8.71 1.71 5.72
N VAL A 99 9.32 0.99 4.79
CA VAL A 99 10.75 1.09 4.52
C VAL A 99 10.97 1.38 3.05
N ASP A 100 11.90 2.28 2.75
CA ASP A 100 12.47 2.40 1.42
C ASP A 100 13.85 1.73 1.44
N VAL A 101 13.92 0.53 0.86
CA VAL A 101 15.13 -0.30 0.85
C VAL A 101 16.23 0.38 0.05
N ALA A 102 15.90 1.04 -1.06
CA ALA A 102 16.88 1.62 -1.97
C ALA A 102 17.62 2.81 -1.34
N ASN A 103 16.91 3.61 -0.54
CA ASN A 103 17.48 4.78 0.14
C ASN A 103 17.76 4.54 1.63
N ASN A 104 17.53 3.31 2.12
CA ASN A 104 17.69 2.92 3.51
C ASN A 104 16.93 3.86 4.48
N GLU A 105 15.67 4.16 4.18
CA GLU A 105 14.81 5.05 4.98
C GLU A 105 13.70 4.27 5.68
N ILE A 106 13.39 4.64 6.93
CA ILE A 106 12.14 4.24 7.59
C ILE A 106 11.20 5.44 7.55
N VAL A 107 9.96 5.21 7.11
CA VAL A 107 8.98 6.26 6.87
C VAL A 107 7.73 6.02 7.70
N VAL A 108 7.34 7.01 8.50
CA VAL A 108 6.05 7.02 9.19
C VAL A 108 5.04 7.69 8.26
N LEU A 109 3.91 7.00 8.03
CA LEU A 109 2.91 7.39 7.04
C LEU A 109 1.56 7.62 7.74
N ASP A 110 1.00 8.79 7.53
CA ASP A 110 -0.28 9.22 8.06
C ASP A 110 -1.27 9.45 6.93
N LYS A 111 -2.51 8.99 7.13
CA LYS A 111 -3.59 9.20 6.16
C LYS A 111 -3.99 10.67 6.15
N THR A 112 -3.93 11.29 4.98
CA THR A 112 -4.38 12.67 4.74
C THR A 112 -5.90 12.72 4.56
N ARG A 113 -6.45 11.89 3.65
CA ARG A 113 -7.89 11.84 3.33
C ARG A 113 -8.23 10.58 2.54
N SER A 114 -9.51 10.21 2.51
CA SER A 114 -10.01 9.29 1.47
C SER A 114 -10.28 10.10 0.20
N LEU A 115 -9.72 9.70 -0.93
CA LEU A 115 -10.00 10.30 -2.24
C LEU A 115 -11.25 9.68 -2.88
N SER A 116 -11.49 8.39 -2.62
CA SER A 116 -12.70 7.66 -2.97
C SER A 116 -12.92 6.52 -1.96
N ASP A 117 -13.97 5.71 -2.14
CA ASP A 117 -14.19 4.52 -1.33
C ASP A 117 -13.04 3.50 -1.43
N SER A 118 -12.35 3.50 -2.57
CA SER A 118 -11.26 2.58 -2.90
C SER A 118 -9.88 3.22 -2.93
N MET A 119 -9.73 4.49 -2.54
CA MET A 119 -8.46 5.20 -2.64
C MET A 119 -8.21 6.13 -1.46
N ASP A 120 -7.06 5.97 -0.80
CA ASP A 120 -6.64 6.77 0.34
C ASP A 120 -5.33 7.52 0.02
N GLU A 121 -5.29 8.81 0.36
CA GLU A 121 -4.11 9.66 0.22
C GLU A 121 -3.33 9.66 1.55
N TYR A 122 -2.03 9.43 1.47
CA TYR A 122 -1.09 9.41 2.58
C TYR A 122 0.00 10.45 2.37
N HIS A 123 0.55 10.94 3.47
CA HIS A 123 1.83 11.65 3.50
C HIS A 123 2.74 10.99 4.55
N GLY A 124 4.01 11.36 4.57
CA GLY A 124 4.94 10.78 5.53
C GLY A 124 6.21 11.58 5.72
N HIS A 125 7.01 11.09 6.65
CA HIS A 125 8.32 11.66 6.97
C HIS A 125 9.28 10.58 7.41
N VAL A 126 10.57 10.81 7.15
CA VAL A 126 11.63 9.90 7.54
C VAL A 126 11.81 9.93 9.06
N ARG A 127 12.09 8.76 9.65
CA ARG A 127 12.40 8.61 11.07
C ARG A 127 13.56 7.65 11.24
N GLU A 128 14.44 7.99 12.16
CA GLU A 128 15.45 7.06 12.68
C GLU A 128 14.79 5.99 13.56
N TRP A 129 15.39 4.80 13.60
CA TRP A 129 14.87 3.66 14.35
C TRP A 129 14.58 3.99 15.83
N ASP A 130 15.50 4.67 16.49
CA ASP A 130 15.39 5.01 17.91
C ASP A 130 14.34 6.09 18.20
N ALA A 131 13.86 6.80 17.17
CA ALA A 131 12.80 7.79 17.29
C ALA A 131 11.39 7.21 17.07
N LEU A 132 11.29 5.94 16.68
CA LEU A 132 10.00 5.25 16.50
C LEU A 132 9.43 4.81 17.84
N ASP A 133 8.11 4.78 17.93
CA ASP A 133 7.45 4.17 19.08
C ASP A 133 7.55 2.63 19.05
N ASN A 134 7.39 1.99 20.22
CA ASN A 134 7.52 0.54 20.36
C ASN A 134 6.56 -0.26 19.44
N LYS A 135 5.40 0.30 19.07
CA LYS A 135 4.42 -0.36 18.21
C LYS A 135 4.87 -0.31 16.75
N GLN A 136 5.43 0.81 16.31
CA GLN A 136 6.02 0.96 14.98
C GLN A 136 7.21 0.00 14.80
N GLN A 137 8.14 -0.01 15.77
CA GLN A 137 9.27 -0.96 15.77
C GLN A 137 8.78 -2.41 15.73
N SER A 138 7.80 -2.75 16.58
CA SER A 138 7.22 -4.10 16.61
C SER A 138 6.54 -4.48 15.30
N ALA A 139 5.83 -3.55 14.65
CA ALA A 139 5.16 -3.79 13.38
C ALA A 139 6.17 -4.10 12.27
N LEU A 140 7.24 -3.31 12.16
CA LEU A 140 8.31 -3.55 11.18
C LEU A 140 9.03 -4.89 11.40
N MET A 141 9.38 -5.20 12.65
CA MET A 141 10.04 -6.48 12.97
C MET A 141 9.14 -7.69 12.68
N LYS A 142 7.86 -7.63 13.09
CA LYS A 142 6.90 -8.72 12.84
C LYS A 142 6.64 -8.93 11.36
N ALA A 143 6.71 -7.86 10.57
CA ALA A 143 6.58 -7.91 9.12
C ALA A 143 7.89 -8.30 8.40
N GLY A 144 8.98 -8.56 9.13
CA GLY A 144 10.28 -8.92 8.54
C GLY A 144 11.01 -7.78 7.83
N LYS A 145 10.51 -6.53 7.94
CA LYS A 145 11.08 -5.36 7.24
C LYS A 145 12.33 -4.82 7.89
N THR A 146 12.51 -5.06 9.19
CA THR A 146 13.71 -4.68 9.93
C THR A 146 14.17 -5.79 10.88
N THR A 147 15.45 -5.76 11.21
CA THR A 147 16.03 -6.53 12.32
C THR A 147 15.64 -5.92 13.67
N ARG A 148 15.94 -6.62 14.78
CA ARG A 148 15.75 -6.10 16.15
C ARG A 148 16.53 -4.82 16.46
N LYS A 149 17.54 -4.49 15.67
CA LYS A 149 18.36 -3.27 15.82
C LYS A 149 18.01 -2.21 14.77
N GLY A 150 16.88 -2.34 14.08
CA GLY A 150 16.42 -1.34 13.12
C GLY A 150 17.09 -1.36 11.75
N ARG A 151 18.02 -2.30 11.49
CA ARG A 151 18.57 -2.48 10.14
C ARG A 151 17.46 -2.93 9.19
N ILE A 152 17.25 -2.21 8.08
CA ILE A 152 16.30 -2.58 7.02
C ILE A 152 16.75 -3.88 6.36
N CYS A 153 15.81 -4.81 6.22
CA CYS A 153 16.03 -6.05 5.49
C CYS A 153 15.78 -5.78 4.00
N GLY A 154 16.71 -6.22 3.14
CA GLY A 154 16.50 -6.22 1.69
C GLY A 154 15.51 -7.32 1.28
N GLU A 155 14.81 -7.09 0.17
CA GLU A 155 13.93 -8.08 -0.48
C GLU A 155 14.70 -9.32 -0.96
#